data_AF-A0A0Q6A676-F1
#
_entry.id   AF-A0A0Q6A676-F1
#
_cell.length_a   1.000
_cell.length_b   1.000
_cell.length_c   1.000
_cell.angle_alpha   90.00
_cell.angle_beta   90.00
_cell.angle_gamma   90.00
#
_symmetry.space_group_name_H-M   'P 1'
#
loop_
_entity.id
_entity.type
_entity.pdbx_description
1 polymer ?
#
loop_
_entity_poly.entity_id
_entity_poly.type
_entity_poly.pdbx_seq_one_letter_code
_entity_poly.pdbx_strand_id
1 'polypeptide(L)'
;MRKNFGFLLLLLLPFQAYSQELSADELFAKARTTAFEEKDYSKSIEIAKQALEKAPNYTDISVFLGRLYTWTKNTAEARAIFEQLSNRNVQDEDYFIAYASLEYWNDDNMKAVQIIDKGLIYQPQSEALWLLKAKAYYANKDYAEAEKAIKNLLAINPKNTEANSLAVKINDLTSKNAINITYNYSHFDKQFTDDWHIVGVGYKRVTSIGSFILRANYANKFAENGTQIELEAYPRLSNTFYLYVGGAYSNDVGIFPKYRTGVSLNANLPHSFEAEIGYRQLYFSNNIWMYTASIGKYYKNFWFNIRTYLTPGNKNISHSYTGTVRYYTKSAQDYFAFQIGTGISPEESRNNLLENETFKLKTFKIGGEYNFSMKRNLFSIGTMYYNQEYRPNEKGNQFDITLGYTRTF
;
A
#
# COMPACT_ATOMS: atom_id res chain seq x y z
N MET A 1 -106.02 -16.33 -2.87
CA MET A 1 -105.31 -17.11 -1.83
C MET A 1 -104.37 -16.18 -1.07
N ARG A 2 -104.48 -16.16 0.26
CA ARG A 2 -103.85 -15.19 1.19
C ARG A 2 -102.31 -15.24 1.14
N LYS A 3 -101.66 -14.08 1.05
CA LYS A 3 -100.21 -13.91 1.26
C LYS A 3 -99.98 -13.41 2.69
N ASN A 4 -99.32 -14.21 3.52
CA ASN A 4 -98.68 -13.77 4.77
C ASN A 4 -97.18 -13.59 4.47
N PHE A 5 -96.65 -12.37 4.60
CA PHE A 5 -95.22 -12.12 4.57
C PHE A 5 -94.79 -11.72 5.99
N GLY A 6 -94.08 -12.63 6.66
CA GLY A 6 -93.47 -12.39 7.96
C GLY A 6 -92.22 -11.53 7.81
N PHE A 7 -92.12 -10.48 8.63
CA PHE A 7 -90.94 -9.62 8.73
C PHE A 7 -89.91 -10.32 9.62
N LEU A 8 -88.73 -10.65 9.07
CA LEU A 8 -87.60 -11.20 9.82
C LEU A 8 -86.67 -10.03 10.20
N LEU A 9 -86.59 -9.71 11.49
CA LEU A 9 -85.68 -8.68 12.02
C LEU A 9 -84.30 -9.31 12.24
N LEU A 10 -83.30 -8.94 11.43
CA LEU A 10 -81.90 -9.36 11.59
C LEU A 10 -81.17 -8.35 12.49
N LEU A 11 -80.85 -8.77 13.72
CA LEU A 11 -79.97 -8.06 14.64
C LEU A 11 -78.51 -8.26 14.21
N LEU A 12 -77.87 -7.20 13.72
CA LEU A 12 -76.42 -7.13 13.50
C LEU A 12 -75.74 -6.68 14.81
N LEU A 13 -75.07 -7.61 15.49
CA LEU A 13 -74.14 -7.29 16.57
C LEU A 13 -72.77 -6.91 15.96
N PRO A 14 -72.13 -5.81 16.39
CA PRO A 14 -70.80 -5.46 15.92
C PRO A 14 -69.77 -6.40 16.57
N PHE A 15 -69.12 -7.23 15.75
CA PHE A 15 -67.89 -7.92 16.11
C PHE A 15 -66.79 -6.86 16.28
N GLN A 16 -66.39 -6.54 17.51
CA GLN A 16 -65.13 -5.84 17.75
C GLN A 16 -64.00 -6.87 17.67
N ALA A 17 -63.31 -6.89 16.54
CA ALA A 17 -62.03 -7.57 16.43
C ALA A 17 -60.99 -6.77 17.23
N TYR A 18 -60.57 -7.30 18.37
CA TYR A 18 -59.38 -6.81 19.07
C TYR A 18 -58.16 -7.22 18.23
N SER A 19 -57.58 -6.28 17.49
CA SER A 19 -56.22 -6.44 16.96
C SER A 19 -55.27 -6.52 18.14
N GLN A 20 -54.54 -7.63 18.31
CA GLN A 20 -53.45 -7.69 19.27
C GLN A 20 -52.40 -6.64 18.88
N GLU A 21 -52.19 -5.64 19.73
CA GLU A 21 -51.12 -4.68 19.53
C GLU A 21 -49.78 -5.38 19.75
N LEU A 22 -48.88 -5.25 18.78
CA LEU A 22 -47.53 -5.81 18.87
C LEU A 22 -46.77 -5.19 20.05
N SER A 23 -45.99 -6.02 20.74
CA SER A 23 -45.04 -5.60 21.78
C SER A 23 -43.85 -4.83 21.19
N ALA A 24 -43.08 -4.15 22.05
CA ALA A 24 -41.87 -3.44 21.62
C ALA A 24 -40.83 -4.38 20.99
N ASP A 25 -40.67 -5.60 21.53
CA ASP A 25 -39.75 -6.60 20.98
C ASP A 25 -40.20 -7.13 19.61
N GLU A 26 -41.50 -7.38 19.44
CA GLU A 26 -42.04 -7.80 18.13
C GLU A 26 -41.94 -6.70 17.09
N LEU A 27 -42.18 -5.44 17.48
CA LEU A 27 -41.97 -4.29 16.61
C LEU A 27 -40.48 -4.11 16.27
N PHE A 28 -39.57 -4.32 17.23
CA PHE A 28 -38.15 -4.25 16.98
C PHE A 28 -37.68 -5.34 16.01
N ALA A 29 -38.12 -6.59 16.20
CA ALA A 29 -37.85 -7.68 15.28
C ALA A 29 -38.37 -7.37 13.87
N LYS A 30 -39.61 -6.86 13.78
CA LYS A 30 -40.20 -6.43 12.51
C LYS A 30 -39.41 -5.30 11.84
N ALA A 31 -38.97 -4.29 12.61
CA ALA A 31 -38.15 -3.20 12.09
C ALA A 31 -36.84 -3.74 11.49
N ARG A 32 -36.17 -4.68 12.18
CA ARG A 32 -34.95 -5.32 11.67
C ARG A 32 -35.20 -6.10 10.38
N THR A 33 -36.26 -6.91 10.33
CA THR A 33 -36.66 -7.64 9.11
C THR A 33 -36.92 -6.67 7.96
N THR A 34 -37.68 -5.60 8.19
CA THR A 34 -37.98 -4.60 7.15
C THR A 34 -36.71 -3.87 6.67
N ALA A 35 -35.75 -3.56 7.56
CA ALA A 35 -34.50 -2.93 7.16
C ALA A 35 -33.58 -3.87 6.34
N PHE A 36 -33.41 -5.12 6.78
CA PHE A 36 -32.40 -6.01 6.21
C PHE A 36 -32.93 -6.89 5.07
N GLU A 37 -34.18 -7.34 5.12
CA GLU A 37 -34.80 -8.20 4.11
C GLU A 37 -35.53 -7.37 3.05
N GLU A 38 -36.41 -6.45 3.48
CA GLU A 38 -37.18 -5.60 2.56
C GLU A 38 -36.35 -4.42 2.02
N LYS A 39 -35.26 -4.04 2.70
CA LYS A 39 -34.43 -2.85 2.41
C LYS A 39 -35.22 -1.53 2.48
N ASP A 40 -36.33 -1.52 3.20
CA ASP A 40 -37.18 -0.35 3.39
C ASP A 40 -36.81 0.37 4.69
N TYR A 41 -35.76 1.21 4.61
CA TYR A 41 -35.27 1.95 5.76
C TYR A 41 -36.27 2.96 6.31
N SER A 42 -37.09 3.58 5.44
CA SER A 42 -38.08 4.57 5.86
C SER A 42 -39.15 3.93 6.74
N LYS A 43 -39.73 2.81 6.28
CA LYS A 43 -40.71 2.05 7.07
C LYS A 43 -40.08 1.44 8.32
N SER A 44 -38.83 0.96 8.23
CA SER A 44 -38.11 0.48 9.41
C SER A 44 -37.92 1.57 10.47
N ILE A 45 -37.67 2.82 10.08
CA ILE A 45 -37.56 3.95 11.01
C ILE A 45 -38.90 4.19 11.71
N GLU A 46 -40.01 4.16 10.97
CA GLU A 46 -41.35 4.32 11.55
C GLU A 46 -41.67 3.21 12.56
N ILE A 47 -41.39 1.95 12.22
CA ILE A 47 -41.64 0.81 13.13
C ILE A 47 -40.72 0.90 14.36
N ALA A 48 -39.45 1.28 14.21
CA ALA A 48 -38.53 1.46 15.34
C ALA A 48 -38.98 2.59 16.28
N LYS A 49 -39.55 3.68 15.74
CA LYS A 49 -40.16 4.74 16.55
C LYS A 49 -41.38 4.23 17.34
N GLN A 50 -42.27 3.48 16.71
CA GLN A 50 -43.42 2.85 17.39
C GLN A 50 -42.97 1.92 18.51
N ALA A 51 -41.88 1.18 18.30
CA ALA A 51 -41.31 0.32 19.32
C ALA A 51 -40.78 1.13 20.53
N LEU A 52 -40.14 2.29 20.28
CA LEU A 52 -39.68 3.20 21.33
C LEU A 52 -40.82 3.94 22.03
N GLU A 53 -41.97 4.18 21.38
CA GLU A 53 -43.14 4.73 22.08
C GLU A 53 -43.64 3.77 23.18
N LYS A 54 -43.58 2.45 22.92
CA LYS A 54 -43.94 1.42 23.89
C LYS A 54 -42.84 1.18 24.94
N ALA A 55 -41.56 1.31 24.55
CA ALA A 55 -40.42 1.14 25.44
C ALA A 55 -39.39 2.27 25.27
N PRO A 56 -39.64 3.47 25.83
CA PRO A 56 -38.81 4.66 25.58
C PRO A 56 -37.35 4.54 26.02
N ASN A 57 -37.09 3.62 26.94
CA ASN A 57 -35.78 3.41 27.53
C ASN A 57 -35.02 2.21 26.93
N TYR A 58 -35.53 1.58 25.87
CA TYR A 58 -34.89 0.41 25.28
C TYR A 58 -33.66 0.80 24.44
N THR A 59 -32.48 0.51 24.98
CA THR A 59 -31.19 0.86 24.37
C THR A 59 -31.02 0.29 22.97
N ASP A 60 -31.23 -1.01 22.76
CA ASP A 60 -30.99 -1.67 21.48
C ASP A 60 -31.83 -1.10 20.34
N ILE A 61 -33.09 -0.76 20.64
CA ILE A 61 -34.00 -0.15 19.66
C ILE A 61 -33.52 1.27 19.32
N SER A 62 -33.06 2.04 20.31
CA SER A 62 -32.50 3.37 20.07
C SER A 62 -31.19 3.31 19.27
N VAL A 63 -30.29 2.39 19.59
CA VAL A 63 -29.05 2.18 18.83
C VAL A 63 -29.37 1.79 17.39
N PHE A 64 -30.32 0.88 17.19
CA PHE A 64 -30.78 0.50 15.86
C PHE A 64 -31.39 1.67 15.09
N LEU A 65 -32.24 2.49 15.73
CA LEU A 65 -32.80 3.69 15.12
C LEU A 65 -31.69 4.70 14.71
N GLY A 66 -30.69 4.90 15.57
CA GLY A 66 -29.51 5.71 15.23
C GLY A 66 -28.74 5.17 14.02
N ARG A 67 -28.58 3.84 13.92
CA ARG A 67 -27.97 3.18 12.75
C ARG A 67 -28.80 3.40 11.47
N LEU A 68 -30.12 3.25 11.53
CA LEU A 68 -31.01 3.51 10.39
C LEU A 68 -30.88 4.94 9.89
N TYR A 69 -30.85 5.92 10.82
CA TYR A 69 -30.62 7.32 10.46
C TYR A 69 -29.23 7.56 9.86
N THR A 70 -28.22 6.89 10.38
CA THR A 70 -26.86 6.91 9.82
C THR A 70 -26.83 6.39 8.38
N TRP A 71 -27.44 5.23 8.12
CA TRP A 71 -27.48 4.62 6.77
C TRP A 71 -28.29 5.43 5.76
N THR A 72 -29.28 6.17 6.23
CA THR A 72 -30.13 7.04 5.41
C THR A 72 -29.62 8.48 5.30
N LYS A 73 -28.41 8.77 5.81
CA LYS A 73 -27.76 10.09 5.81
C LYS A 73 -28.52 11.19 6.57
N ASN A 74 -29.36 10.80 7.52
CA ASN A 74 -30.05 11.69 8.45
C ASN A 74 -29.16 11.91 9.69
N THR A 75 -28.04 12.61 9.47
CA THR A 75 -26.94 12.74 10.45
C THR A 75 -27.37 13.47 11.72
N ALA A 76 -28.24 14.47 11.62
CA ALA A 76 -28.71 15.24 12.77
C ALA A 76 -29.60 14.38 13.70
N GLU A 77 -30.52 13.62 13.12
CA GLU A 77 -31.41 12.71 13.82
C GLU A 77 -30.63 11.56 14.47
N ALA A 78 -29.69 10.96 13.73
CA ALA A 78 -28.81 9.92 14.28
C ALA A 78 -28.05 10.43 15.50
N ARG A 79 -27.45 11.63 15.39
CA ARG A 79 -26.69 12.25 16.48
C ARG A 79 -27.57 12.55 17.69
N ALA A 80 -28.78 13.08 17.48
CA ALA A 80 -29.72 13.33 18.56
C ALA A 80 -30.07 12.05 19.34
N ILE A 81 -30.33 10.94 18.63
CA ILE A 81 -30.60 9.64 19.28
C ILE A 81 -29.39 9.16 20.10
N PHE A 82 -28.18 9.23 19.56
CA PHE A 82 -26.98 8.81 20.29
C PHE A 82 -26.61 9.73 21.46
N GLU A 83 -26.89 11.03 21.37
CA GLU A 83 -26.70 11.98 22.47
C GLU A 83 -27.69 11.73 23.62
N GLN A 84 -28.93 11.35 23.30
CA GLN A 84 -29.90 10.89 24.32
C GLN A 84 -29.40 9.65 25.05
N LEU A 85 -28.82 8.68 24.34
CA LEU A 85 -28.20 7.50 24.96
C LEU A 85 -26.98 7.87 25.81
N SER A 86 -26.17 8.84 25.36
CA SER A 86 -25.05 9.37 26.15
C SER A 86 -25.52 9.98 27.47
N ASN A 87 -26.61 10.77 27.45
CA ASN A 87 -27.16 11.42 28.66
C ASN A 87 -27.70 10.41 29.67
N ARG A 88 -28.09 9.23 29.21
CA ARG A 88 -28.52 8.11 30.05
C ARG A 88 -27.36 7.25 30.56
N ASN A 89 -26.11 7.62 30.26
CA ASN A 89 -24.90 6.88 30.62
C ASN A 89 -24.93 5.42 30.12
N VAL A 90 -25.39 5.20 28.90
CA VAL A 90 -25.31 3.87 28.27
C VAL A 90 -23.84 3.47 28.12
N GLN A 91 -23.50 2.27 28.58
CA GLN A 91 -22.13 1.71 28.57
C GLN A 91 -21.99 0.53 27.58
N ASP A 92 -23.03 0.27 26.80
CA ASP A 92 -23.06 -0.83 25.83
C ASP A 92 -22.07 -0.63 24.69
N GLU A 93 -21.41 -1.71 24.27
CA GLU A 93 -20.41 -1.68 23.19
C GLU A 93 -21.02 -1.29 21.84
N ASP A 94 -22.21 -1.80 21.52
CA ASP A 94 -22.88 -1.53 20.24
C ASP A 94 -23.27 -0.06 20.11
N TYR A 95 -23.66 0.58 21.21
CA TYR A 95 -23.87 2.03 21.27
C TYR A 95 -22.61 2.80 20.87
N PHE A 96 -21.45 2.52 21.48
CA PHE A 96 -20.21 3.23 21.16
C PHE A 96 -19.77 2.98 19.72
N ILE A 97 -19.90 1.74 19.23
CA ILE A 97 -19.59 1.41 17.84
C ILE A 97 -20.49 2.17 16.88
N ALA A 98 -21.81 2.17 17.12
CA ALA A 98 -22.78 2.84 16.26
C ALA A 98 -22.58 4.34 16.22
N TYR A 99 -22.40 4.99 17.37
CA TYR A 99 -22.21 6.43 17.44
C TYR A 99 -20.87 6.87 16.84
N ALA A 100 -19.79 6.15 17.15
CA ALA A 100 -18.50 6.45 16.53
C ALA A 100 -18.50 6.20 15.01
N SER A 101 -19.23 5.18 14.53
CA SER A 101 -19.36 4.90 13.10
C SER A 101 -20.10 6.03 12.37
N LEU A 102 -21.13 6.61 12.99
CA LEU A 102 -21.80 7.81 12.47
C LEU A 102 -20.79 8.94 12.23
N GLU A 103 -20.02 9.30 13.25
CA GLU A 103 -19.08 10.41 13.15
C GLU A 103 -17.93 10.10 12.16
N TYR A 104 -17.43 8.86 12.16
CA TYR A 104 -16.43 8.39 11.20
C TYR A 104 -16.90 8.47 9.74
N TRP A 105 -18.14 8.06 9.44
CA TRP A 105 -18.68 8.13 8.07
C TRP A 105 -19.07 9.54 7.62
N ASN A 106 -19.12 10.50 8.55
CA ASN A 106 -19.37 11.91 8.27
C ASN A 106 -18.09 12.76 8.39
N ASP A 107 -16.93 12.14 8.25
CA ASP A 107 -15.59 12.76 8.29
C ASP A 107 -15.22 13.47 9.61
N ASP A 108 -16.01 13.32 10.67
CA ASP A 108 -15.69 13.80 12.03
C ASP A 108 -14.89 12.74 12.80
N ASN A 109 -13.71 12.42 12.25
CA ASN A 109 -12.84 11.35 12.72
C ASN A 109 -12.40 11.54 14.17
N MET A 110 -12.15 12.78 14.60
CA MET A 110 -11.70 13.06 15.96
C MET A 110 -12.82 12.94 16.98
N LYS A 111 -14.06 13.29 16.63
CA LYS A 111 -15.21 13.01 17.49
C LYS A 111 -15.49 11.51 17.57
N ALA A 112 -15.33 10.77 16.47
CA ALA A 112 -15.40 9.32 16.50
C ALA A 112 -14.39 8.74 17.50
N VAL A 113 -13.13 9.18 17.47
CA VAL A 113 -12.09 8.77 18.44
C VAL A 113 -12.50 9.08 19.88
N GLN A 114 -13.06 10.27 20.17
CA GLN A 114 -13.51 10.62 21.53
C GLN A 114 -14.61 9.68 22.04
N ILE A 115 -15.55 9.30 21.17
CA ILE A 115 -16.63 8.35 21.52
C ILE A 115 -16.04 6.96 21.76
N ILE A 116 -15.11 6.52 20.90
CA ILE A 116 -14.44 5.23 21.04
C ILE A 116 -13.62 5.16 22.33
N ASP A 117 -12.92 6.23 22.69
CA ASP A 117 -12.12 6.30 23.91
C ASP A 117 -12.99 6.11 25.16
N LYS A 118 -14.20 6.68 25.17
CA LYS A 118 -15.18 6.41 26.23
C LYS A 118 -15.61 4.94 26.24
N GLY A 119 -15.88 4.35 25.07
CA GLY A 119 -16.25 2.94 24.98
C GLY A 119 -15.15 1.98 25.45
N LEU A 120 -13.89 2.26 25.11
CA LEU A 120 -12.74 1.45 25.50
C LEU A 120 -12.44 1.49 27.02
N ILE A 121 -12.98 2.46 27.77
CA ILE A 121 -12.93 2.43 29.25
C ILE A 121 -13.72 1.24 29.79
N TYR A 122 -14.90 0.96 29.21
CA TYR A 122 -15.78 -0.13 29.62
C TYR A 122 -15.43 -1.45 28.91
N GLN A 123 -15.03 -1.38 27.65
CA GLN A 123 -14.73 -2.51 26.78
C GLN A 123 -13.27 -2.49 26.28
N PRO A 124 -12.25 -2.60 27.16
CA PRO A 124 -10.85 -2.44 26.77
C PRO A 124 -10.35 -3.52 25.80
N GLN A 125 -11.04 -4.65 25.71
CA GLN A 125 -10.72 -5.77 24.80
C GLN A 125 -11.58 -5.79 23.53
N SER A 126 -12.43 -4.79 23.29
CA SER A 126 -13.27 -4.73 22.09
C SER A 126 -12.41 -4.61 20.83
N GLU A 127 -12.36 -5.66 20.02
CA GLU A 127 -11.68 -5.64 18.72
C GLU A 127 -12.29 -4.59 17.77
N ALA A 128 -13.62 -4.44 17.77
CA ALA A 128 -14.34 -3.55 16.88
C ALA A 128 -14.02 -2.07 17.15
N LEU A 129 -14.06 -1.64 18.42
CA LEU A 129 -13.67 -0.29 18.82
C LEU A 129 -12.20 0.01 18.50
N TRP A 130 -11.26 -0.89 18.80
CA TRP A 130 -9.84 -0.65 18.45
C TRP A 130 -9.63 -0.54 16.94
N LEU A 131 -10.32 -1.36 16.15
CA LEU A 131 -10.25 -1.30 14.69
C LEU A 131 -10.83 0.00 14.15
N LEU A 132 -11.99 0.44 14.67
CA LEU A 132 -12.61 1.71 14.27
C LEU A 132 -11.73 2.90 14.68
N LYS A 133 -11.08 2.84 15.84
CA LYS A 133 -10.12 3.88 16.29
C LYS A 133 -8.95 3.98 15.33
N ALA A 134 -8.39 2.85 14.92
CA ALA A 134 -7.32 2.81 13.93
C ALA A 134 -7.76 3.39 12.58
N LYS A 135 -8.97 3.06 12.11
CA LYS A 135 -9.54 3.62 10.87
C LYS A 135 -9.75 5.13 10.96
N ALA A 136 -10.28 5.62 12.08
CA ALA A 136 -10.52 7.05 12.29
C ALA A 136 -9.21 7.86 12.30
N TYR A 137 -8.19 7.42 13.04
CA TYR A 137 -6.87 8.05 12.98
C TYR A 137 -6.23 7.98 11.59
N TYR A 138 -6.37 6.84 10.89
CA TYR A 138 -5.87 6.69 9.52
C TYR A 138 -6.54 7.69 8.57
N ALA A 139 -7.87 7.85 8.65
CA ALA A 139 -8.63 8.82 7.86
C ALA A 139 -8.23 10.26 8.19
N ASN A 140 -7.91 10.56 9.46
CA ASN A 140 -7.40 11.86 9.90
C ASN A 140 -5.91 12.08 9.55
N LYS A 141 -5.22 11.10 8.94
CA LYS A 141 -3.78 11.09 8.63
C LYS A 141 -2.85 11.06 9.85
N ASP A 142 -3.38 10.73 11.02
CA ASP A 142 -2.62 10.52 12.26
C ASP A 142 -2.04 9.10 12.30
N TYR A 143 -1.20 8.77 11.33
CA TYR A 143 -0.73 7.39 11.11
C TYR A 143 0.00 6.80 12.32
N ALA A 144 0.67 7.62 13.12
CA ALA A 144 1.34 7.18 14.34
C ALA A 144 0.33 6.71 15.42
N GLU A 145 -0.79 7.40 15.59
CA GLU A 145 -1.84 6.99 16.53
C GLU A 145 -2.65 5.81 15.97
N ALA A 146 -2.87 5.78 14.65
CA ALA A 146 -3.45 4.62 13.98
C ALA A 146 -2.60 3.36 14.22
N GLU A 147 -1.28 3.47 14.15
CA GLU A 147 -0.34 2.37 14.43
C GLU A 147 -0.47 1.87 15.87
N LYS A 148 -0.58 2.77 16.85
CA LYS A 148 -0.79 2.40 18.26
C LYS A 148 -2.11 1.65 18.47
N ALA A 149 -3.20 2.13 17.86
CA ALA A 149 -4.50 1.47 17.93
C ALA A 149 -4.47 0.06 17.32
N ILE A 150 -3.84 -0.11 16.15
CA ILE A 150 -3.61 -1.41 15.54
C ILE A 150 -2.75 -2.33 16.43
N LYS A 151 -1.71 -1.79 17.07
CA LYS A 151 -0.87 -2.57 17.98
C LYS A 151 -1.67 -3.13 19.16
N ASN A 152 -2.57 -2.33 19.74
CA ASN A 152 -3.48 -2.81 20.79
C ASN A 152 -4.44 -3.88 20.27
N LEU A 153 -5.04 -3.67 19.10
CA LEU A 153 -5.92 -4.66 18.47
C LEU A 153 -5.21 -5.99 18.19
N LEU A 154 -4.02 -5.96 17.61
CA LEU A 154 -3.25 -7.16 17.28
C LEU A 154 -2.65 -7.84 18.52
N ALA A 155 -2.54 -7.14 19.65
CA ALA A 155 -2.22 -7.77 20.93
C ALA A 155 -3.40 -8.60 21.48
N ILE A 156 -4.64 -8.19 21.19
CA ILE A 156 -5.87 -8.93 21.52
C ILE A 156 -6.06 -10.10 20.55
N ASN A 157 -6.05 -9.81 19.25
CA ASN A 157 -6.22 -10.80 18.18
C ASN A 157 -5.15 -10.66 17.10
N PRO A 158 -4.03 -11.40 17.20
CA PRO A 158 -2.97 -11.37 16.20
C PRO A 158 -3.40 -11.80 14.79
N LYS A 159 -4.51 -12.54 14.67
CA LYS A 159 -5.02 -13.10 13.40
C LYS A 159 -6.09 -12.22 12.76
N ASN A 160 -6.42 -11.06 13.32
CA ASN A 160 -7.41 -10.15 12.75
C ASN A 160 -6.96 -9.68 11.35
N THR A 161 -7.66 -10.15 10.31
CA THR A 161 -7.27 -9.94 8.91
C THR A 161 -7.32 -8.47 8.51
N GLU A 162 -8.36 -7.75 8.96
CA GLU A 162 -8.55 -6.34 8.62
C GLU A 162 -7.49 -5.47 9.29
N ALA A 163 -7.20 -5.73 10.57
CA ALA A 163 -6.12 -5.08 11.31
C ALA A 163 -4.76 -5.30 10.65
N ASN A 164 -4.44 -6.53 10.23
CA ASN A 164 -3.19 -6.85 9.54
C ASN A 164 -3.08 -6.15 8.18
N SER A 165 -4.18 -6.05 7.43
CA SER A 165 -4.23 -5.30 6.16
C SER A 165 -3.99 -3.81 6.37
N LEU A 166 -4.63 -3.20 7.38
CA LEU A 166 -4.44 -1.79 7.73
C LEU A 166 -3.02 -1.53 8.28
N ALA A 167 -2.45 -2.46 9.05
CA ALA A 167 -1.09 -2.37 9.57
C ALA A 167 -0.04 -2.24 8.46
N VAL A 168 -0.20 -2.98 7.35
CA VAL A 168 0.71 -2.90 6.20
C VAL A 168 0.69 -1.48 5.61
N LYS A 169 -0.50 -0.93 5.38
CA LYS A 169 -0.68 0.43 4.85
C LYS A 169 -0.10 1.50 5.78
N ILE A 170 -0.32 1.36 7.10
CA ILE A 170 0.22 2.30 8.09
C ILE A 170 1.74 2.20 8.16
N ASN A 171 2.30 0.99 8.21
CA ASN A 171 3.75 0.79 8.27
C ASN A 171 4.47 1.43 7.06
N ASP A 172 3.89 1.34 5.87
CA ASP A 172 4.42 1.99 4.66
C ASP A 172 4.51 3.52 4.80
N LEU A 173 3.61 4.12 5.59
CA LEU A 173 3.52 5.56 5.82
C LEU A 173 4.35 6.04 7.03
N THR A 174 4.50 5.20 8.07
CA THR A 174 5.20 5.58 9.31
C THR A 174 6.66 5.18 9.34
N SER A 175 7.07 4.17 8.56
CA SER A 175 8.45 3.68 8.54
C SER A 175 9.40 4.73 7.97
N LYS A 176 10.15 5.39 8.85
CA LYS A 176 11.15 6.38 8.45
C LYS A 176 12.51 5.77 8.21
N ASN A 177 12.78 4.57 8.74
CA ASN A 177 14.07 3.93 8.60
C ASN A 177 13.93 2.59 7.90
N ALA A 178 14.98 2.17 7.21
CA ALA A 178 15.12 0.80 6.78
C ALA A 178 16.60 0.37 6.77
N ILE A 179 16.86 -0.88 7.12
CA ILE A 179 18.13 -1.54 6.88
C ILE A 179 17.92 -2.57 5.78
N ASN A 180 18.77 -2.54 4.76
CA ASN A 180 18.74 -3.42 3.60
C ASN A 180 20.02 -4.24 3.54
N ILE A 181 19.90 -5.53 3.23
CA ILE A 181 21.01 -6.41 2.89
C ILE A 181 20.71 -6.97 1.50
N THR A 182 21.69 -6.93 0.61
CA THR A 182 21.61 -7.47 -0.74
C THR A 182 22.78 -8.40 -1.02
N TYR A 183 22.52 -9.52 -1.66
CA TYR A 183 23.52 -10.41 -2.21
C TYR A 183 23.28 -10.57 -3.70
N ASN A 184 24.32 -10.33 -4.49
CA ASN A 184 24.31 -10.51 -5.93
C ASN A 184 25.34 -11.57 -6.29
N TYR A 185 24.91 -12.55 -7.05
CA TYR A 185 25.74 -13.60 -7.62
C TYR A 185 25.68 -13.51 -9.14
N SER A 186 26.82 -13.58 -9.81
CA SER A 186 26.91 -13.61 -11.27
C SER A 186 27.79 -14.77 -11.71
N HIS A 187 27.24 -15.64 -12.54
CA HIS A 187 27.96 -16.74 -13.18
C HIS A 187 28.18 -16.45 -14.66
N PHE A 188 29.34 -16.83 -15.18
CA PHE A 188 29.72 -16.66 -16.58
C PHE A 188 30.09 -18.01 -17.19
N ASP A 189 29.58 -18.28 -18.39
CA ASP A 189 29.90 -19.54 -19.09
C ASP A 189 31.31 -19.53 -19.74
N LYS A 190 31.78 -18.36 -20.17
CA LYS A 190 32.99 -18.20 -20.98
C LYS A 190 33.83 -16.98 -20.61
N GLN A 191 33.18 -15.85 -20.33
CA GLN A 191 33.88 -14.56 -20.26
C GLN A 191 34.88 -14.50 -19.08
N PHE A 192 34.52 -15.10 -17.95
CA PHE A 192 35.32 -15.14 -16.74
C PHE A 192 35.32 -16.54 -16.15
N THR A 193 36.44 -16.92 -15.54
CA THR A 193 36.62 -18.20 -14.86
C THR A 193 35.97 -18.23 -13.49
N ASP A 194 35.98 -17.08 -12.80
CA ASP A 194 35.49 -16.95 -11.44
C ASP A 194 34.12 -16.29 -11.43
N ASP A 195 33.22 -16.85 -10.62
CA ASP A 195 31.93 -16.25 -10.33
C ASP A 195 32.11 -15.00 -9.48
N TRP A 196 31.19 -14.05 -9.65
CA TRP A 196 31.24 -12.80 -8.92
C TRP A 196 30.21 -12.75 -7.81
N HIS A 197 30.62 -12.15 -6.71
CA HIS A 197 29.84 -12.06 -5.50
C HIS A 197 29.85 -10.61 -5.00
N ILE A 198 28.69 -10.02 -4.74
CA ILE A 198 28.60 -8.70 -4.12
C ILE A 198 27.59 -8.72 -2.98
N VAL A 199 28.06 -8.41 -1.78
CA VAL A 199 27.22 -8.16 -0.61
C VAL A 199 27.13 -6.66 -0.39
N GLY A 200 25.92 -6.15 -0.20
CA GLY A 200 25.65 -4.75 0.13
C GLY A 200 24.86 -4.65 1.42
N VAL A 201 25.22 -3.69 2.27
CA VAL A 201 24.44 -3.29 3.44
C VAL A 201 24.07 -1.83 3.28
N GLY A 202 22.79 -1.53 3.37
CA GLY A 202 22.24 -0.20 3.18
C GLY A 202 21.42 0.27 4.38
N TYR A 203 21.47 1.56 4.65
CA TYR A 203 20.58 2.25 5.58
C TYR A 203 19.83 3.35 4.85
N LYS A 204 18.49 3.30 4.89
CA LYS A 204 17.60 4.31 4.33
C LYS A 204 16.97 5.12 5.46
N ARG A 205 16.93 6.45 5.30
CA ARG A 205 16.19 7.37 6.15
C ARG A 205 15.27 8.26 5.32
N VAL A 206 13.99 8.30 5.66
CA VAL A 206 13.01 9.24 5.12
C VAL A 206 12.99 10.48 5.99
N THR A 207 13.14 11.64 5.35
CA THR A 207 13.14 12.98 5.97
C THR A 207 12.04 13.85 5.35
N SER A 208 11.88 15.08 5.85
CA SER A 208 10.92 16.04 5.28
C SER A 208 11.24 16.43 3.84
N ILE A 209 12.52 16.42 3.44
CA ILE A 209 12.96 16.83 2.10
C ILE A 209 13.08 15.67 1.13
N GLY A 210 12.99 14.42 1.58
CA GLY A 210 13.18 13.24 0.74
C GLY A 210 13.83 12.08 1.49
N SER A 211 14.12 10.99 0.78
CA SER A 211 14.84 9.85 1.37
C SER A 211 16.32 9.87 1.04
N PHE A 212 17.13 9.49 2.01
CA PHE A 212 18.58 9.29 1.89
C PHE A 212 18.91 7.82 2.08
N ILE A 213 19.87 7.31 1.33
CA ILE A 213 20.34 5.93 1.41
C ILE A 213 21.86 5.95 1.46
N LEU A 214 22.44 5.39 2.52
CA LEU A 214 23.87 5.11 2.63
C LEU A 214 24.06 3.61 2.41
N ARG A 215 24.95 3.20 1.50
CA ARG A 215 25.25 1.80 1.21
C ARG A 215 26.75 1.55 1.29
N ALA A 216 27.13 0.42 1.88
CA ALA A 216 28.47 -0.12 1.80
C ALA A 216 28.39 -1.46 1.04
N ASN A 217 29.24 -1.63 0.03
CA ASN A 217 29.34 -2.85 -0.74
C ASN A 217 30.71 -3.49 -0.55
N TYR A 218 30.72 -4.82 -0.51
CA TYR A 218 31.90 -5.66 -0.61
C TYR A 218 31.70 -6.58 -1.82
N ALA A 219 32.67 -6.58 -2.73
CA ALA A 219 32.65 -7.42 -3.92
C ALA A 219 33.86 -8.34 -3.94
N ASN A 220 33.65 -9.56 -4.40
CA ASN A 220 34.69 -10.44 -4.92
C ASN A 220 34.44 -10.57 -6.44
N LYS A 221 35.37 -10.08 -7.25
CA LYS A 221 35.35 -10.13 -8.72
C LYS A 221 36.77 -10.35 -9.22
N PHE A 222 36.94 -11.11 -10.31
CA PHE A 222 38.27 -11.38 -10.88
C PHE A 222 39.25 -12.00 -9.87
N ALA A 223 38.75 -12.79 -8.91
CA ALA A 223 39.49 -13.27 -7.75
C ALA A 223 40.11 -12.17 -6.84
N GLU A 224 39.69 -10.92 -7.00
CA GLU A 224 40.07 -9.77 -6.18
C GLU A 224 38.91 -9.27 -5.33
N ASN A 225 39.23 -8.65 -4.20
CA ASN A 225 38.24 -8.09 -3.28
C ASN A 225 38.23 -6.57 -3.38
N GLY A 226 37.05 -5.97 -3.33
CA GLY A 226 36.92 -4.52 -3.37
C GLY A 226 35.75 -4.02 -2.54
N THR A 227 35.84 -2.76 -2.13
CA THR A 227 34.84 -2.08 -1.31
C THR A 227 34.35 -0.81 -1.97
N GLN A 228 33.11 -0.43 -1.70
CA GLN A 228 32.53 0.81 -2.19
C GLN A 228 31.55 1.38 -1.16
N ILE A 229 31.55 2.70 -1.01
CA ILE A 229 30.52 3.44 -0.26
C ILE A 229 29.70 4.26 -1.24
N GLU A 230 28.38 4.21 -1.12
CA GLU A 230 27.43 4.97 -1.94
C GLU A 230 26.51 5.80 -1.04
N LEU A 231 26.22 7.03 -1.45
CA LEU A 231 25.22 7.91 -0.87
C LEU A 231 24.24 8.32 -1.97
N GLU A 232 22.96 8.06 -1.75
CA GLU A 232 21.88 8.45 -2.64
C GLU A 232 20.85 9.29 -1.90
N ALA A 233 20.27 10.27 -2.60
CA ALA A 233 19.24 11.15 -2.10
C ALA A 233 18.13 11.29 -3.14
N TYR A 234 16.89 11.34 -2.65
CA TYR A 234 15.69 11.51 -3.45
C TYR A 234 14.89 12.74 -3.01
N PRO A 235 15.42 13.96 -3.20
CA PRO A 235 14.75 15.14 -2.69
C PRO A 235 13.48 15.45 -3.48
N ARG A 236 12.39 15.75 -2.77
CA ARG A 236 11.12 16.16 -3.37
C ARG A 236 11.16 17.66 -3.65
N LEU A 237 10.97 18.04 -4.91
CA LEU A 237 10.94 19.45 -5.33
C LEU A 237 9.51 20.00 -5.33
N SER A 238 8.54 19.18 -5.75
CA SER A 238 7.11 19.49 -5.73
C SER A 238 6.27 18.22 -5.68
N ASN A 239 4.95 18.35 -5.80
CA ASN A 239 4.07 17.18 -5.96
C ASN A 239 4.32 16.43 -7.29
N THR A 240 4.86 17.13 -8.29
CA THR A 240 5.17 16.58 -9.62
C THR A 240 6.61 16.12 -9.69
N PHE A 241 7.56 16.90 -9.19
CA PHE A 241 8.98 16.67 -9.45
C PHE A 241 9.75 16.20 -8.22
N TYR A 242 10.66 15.26 -8.42
CA TYR A 242 11.68 14.88 -7.45
C TYR A 242 12.98 14.56 -8.17
N LEU A 243 14.11 14.64 -7.46
CA LEU A 243 15.40 14.28 -8.02
C LEU A 243 15.83 12.90 -7.56
N TYR A 244 16.70 12.27 -8.35
CA TYR A 244 17.71 11.35 -7.88
C TYR A 244 19.04 12.11 -7.84
N VAL A 245 19.79 11.97 -6.75
CA VAL A 245 21.17 12.45 -6.64
C VAL A 245 21.99 11.35 -6.00
N GLY A 246 23.00 10.84 -6.69
CA GLY A 246 23.82 9.73 -6.23
C GLY A 246 25.31 10.03 -6.35
N GLY A 247 26.08 9.56 -5.37
CA GLY A 247 27.54 9.61 -5.34
C GLY A 247 28.11 8.35 -4.72
N ALA A 248 29.18 7.80 -5.28
CA ALA A 248 29.86 6.62 -4.75
C ALA A 248 31.37 6.73 -4.92
N TYR A 249 32.10 6.07 -4.01
CA TYR A 249 33.56 6.08 -3.94
C TYR A 249 34.13 4.68 -3.68
N SER A 250 35.24 4.37 -4.34
CA SER A 250 36.03 3.17 -4.09
C SER A 250 37.53 3.44 -4.34
N ASN A 251 38.39 2.85 -3.52
CA ASN A 251 39.84 2.79 -3.78
C ASN A 251 40.23 1.60 -4.67
N ASP A 252 39.34 0.61 -4.81
CA ASP A 252 39.58 -0.66 -5.50
C ASP A 252 39.16 -0.54 -6.97
N VAL A 253 39.87 0.31 -7.69
CA VAL A 253 39.59 0.65 -9.10
C VAL A 253 39.80 -0.58 -9.97
N GLY A 254 38.79 -0.94 -10.76
CA GLY A 254 38.77 -2.19 -11.55
C GLY A 254 37.75 -3.20 -11.02
N ILE A 255 37.39 -3.11 -9.74
CA ILE A 255 36.23 -3.83 -9.17
C ILE A 255 35.02 -2.90 -9.16
N PHE A 256 35.26 -1.65 -8.78
CA PHE A 256 34.30 -0.54 -8.79
C PHE A 256 34.90 0.70 -9.50
N PRO A 257 34.06 1.61 -10.02
CA PRO A 257 34.52 2.94 -10.40
C PRO A 257 35.08 3.67 -9.18
N LYS A 258 36.16 4.43 -9.37
CA LYS A 258 36.72 5.30 -8.33
C LYS A 258 35.70 6.32 -7.85
N TYR A 259 35.00 6.95 -8.80
CA TYR A 259 33.82 7.77 -8.52
C TYR A 259 32.67 7.33 -9.41
N ARG A 260 31.47 7.26 -8.84
CA ARG A 260 30.23 7.21 -9.60
C ARG A 260 29.34 8.34 -9.14
N THR A 261 28.82 9.14 -10.06
CA THR A 261 27.89 10.22 -9.76
C THR A 261 26.65 10.09 -10.64
N GLY A 262 25.55 10.71 -10.21
CA GLY A 262 24.36 10.74 -11.02
C GLY A 262 23.34 11.74 -10.53
N VAL A 263 22.64 12.37 -11.48
CA VAL A 263 21.49 13.20 -11.20
C VAL A 263 20.39 12.87 -12.20
N SER A 264 19.16 12.66 -11.73
CA SER A 264 17.99 12.59 -12.60
C SER A 264 16.87 13.47 -12.07
N LEU A 265 16.16 14.14 -12.98
CA LEU A 265 14.85 14.73 -12.71
C LEU A 265 13.78 13.71 -13.05
N ASN A 266 12.95 13.40 -12.07
CA ASN A 266 11.79 12.53 -12.21
C ASN A 266 10.50 13.36 -12.10
N ALA A 267 9.50 12.98 -12.87
CA ALA A 267 8.20 13.66 -12.92
C ALA A 267 7.05 12.66 -12.80
N ASN A 268 6.15 12.88 -11.85
CA ASN A 268 4.84 12.23 -11.74
C ASN A 268 3.83 13.03 -12.56
N LEU A 269 3.46 12.53 -13.72
CA LEU A 269 2.65 13.23 -14.72
C LEU A 269 1.16 12.84 -14.61
N PRO A 270 0.24 13.69 -15.12
CA PRO A 270 -1.18 13.37 -15.18
C PRO A 270 -1.47 12.06 -15.91
N HIS A 271 -2.66 11.50 -15.66
CA HIS A 271 -3.07 10.21 -16.21
C HIS A 271 -2.11 9.08 -15.84
N SER A 272 -1.52 9.11 -14.64
CA SER A 272 -0.67 8.03 -14.12
C SER A 272 0.57 7.72 -14.99
N PHE A 273 1.11 8.74 -15.66
CA PHE A 273 2.40 8.64 -16.33
C PHE A 273 3.52 9.08 -15.38
N GLU A 274 4.72 8.60 -15.65
CA GLU A 274 5.94 9.11 -15.05
C GLU A 274 7.02 9.25 -16.13
N ALA A 275 7.96 10.16 -15.90
CA ALA A 275 9.09 10.35 -16.79
C ALA A 275 10.36 10.62 -16.00
N GLU A 276 11.49 10.23 -16.56
CA GLU A 276 12.83 10.54 -16.04
C GLU A 276 13.70 11.10 -17.16
N ILE A 277 14.50 12.09 -16.82
CA ILE A 277 15.68 12.48 -17.60
C ILE A 277 16.86 12.73 -16.66
N GLY A 278 18.05 12.31 -17.04
CA GLY A 278 19.22 12.48 -16.17
C GLY A 278 20.53 12.03 -16.78
N TYR A 279 21.55 11.98 -15.94
CA TYR A 279 22.85 11.42 -16.29
C TYR A 279 23.42 10.54 -15.18
N ARG A 280 24.35 9.67 -15.57
CA ARG A 280 25.26 8.93 -14.69
C ARG A 280 26.68 9.15 -15.22
N GLN A 281 27.64 9.22 -14.30
CA GLN A 281 29.06 9.31 -14.61
C GLN A 281 29.77 8.18 -13.87
N LEU A 282 30.64 7.47 -14.58
CA LEU A 282 31.55 6.49 -14.00
C LEU A 282 32.97 6.96 -14.28
N TYR A 283 33.80 7.06 -13.25
CA TYR A 283 35.20 7.42 -13.38
C TYR A 283 36.08 6.24 -12.94
N PHE A 284 36.87 5.74 -13.89
CA PHE A 284 37.95 4.79 -13.63
C PHE A 284 39.27 5.53 -13.83
N SER A 285 39.86 5.44 -15.02
CA SER A 285 40.94 6.31 -15.49
C SER A 285 40.39 7.50 -16.30
N ASN A 286 39.25 7.31 -16.96
CA ASN A 286 38.53 8.30 -17.76
C ASN A 286 37.05 8.38 -17.33
N ASN A 287 36.40 9.48 -17.70
CA ASN A 287 34.97 9.67 -17.46
C ASN A 287 34.12 8.97 -18.54
N ILE A 288 33.20 8.13 -18.11
CA ILE A 288 32.14 7.56 -18.94
C ILE A 288 30.83 8.25 -18.56
N TRP A 289 30.32 9.10 -19.45
CA TRP A 289 29.07 9.82 -19.28
C TRP A 289 27.92 9.08 -19.95
N MET A 290 26.84 8.87 -19.21
CA MET A 290 25.66 8.17 -19.69
C MET A 290 24.43 9.04 -19.43
N TYR A 291 23.63 9.31 -20.45
CA TYR A 291 22.38 10.06 -20.34
C TYR A 291 21.20 9.10 -20.35
N THR A 292 20.26 9.31 -19.44
CA THR A 292 19.08 8.44 -19.30
C THR A 292 17.81 9.19 -19.64
N ALA A 293 16.89 8.48 -20.27
CA ALA A 293 15.50 8.89 -20.41
C ALA A 293 14.61 7.69 -20.13
N SER A 294 13.50 7.90 -19.41
CA SER A 294 12.50 6.84 -19.23
C SER A 294 11.08 7.39 -19.23
N ILE A 295 10.13 6.56 -19.64
CA ILE A 295 8.70 6.81 -19.51
C ILE A 295 8.05 5.59 -18.86
N GLY A 296 7.23 5.85 -17.85
CA GLY A 296 6.46 4.85 -17.15
C GLY A 296 4.96 5.14 -17.19
N LYS A 297 4.15 4.11 -17.07
CA LYS A 297 2.69 4.18 -17.06
C LYS A 297 2.12 3.17 -16.08
N TYR A 298 1.33 3.66 -15.14
CA TYR A 298 0.48 2.80 -14.32
C TYR A 298 -0.85 2.55 -15.03
N TYR A 299 -1.25 1.29 -15.08
CA TYR A 299 -2.56 0.86 -15.58
C TYR A 299 -3.09 -0.26 -14.68
N LYS A 300 -4.14 0.03 -13.91
CA LYS A 300 -4.63 -0.87 -12.85
C LYS A 300 -3.47 -1.23 -11.91
N ASN A 301 -3.26 -2.52 -11.67
CA ASN A 301 -2.18 -3.05 -10.84
C ASN A 301 -0.86 -3.24 -11.61
N PHE A 302 -0.76 -2.75 -12.84
CA PHE A 302 0.45 -2.85 -13.64
C PHE A 302 1.20 -1.52 -13.70
N TRP A 303 2.52 -1.61 -13.73
CA TRP A 303 3.41 -0.52 -14.11
C TRP A 303 4.29 -0.97 -15.28
N PHE A 304 4.21 -0.24 -16.37
CA PHE A 304 5.01 -0.44 -17.57
C PHE A 304 6.06 0.66 -17.62
N ASN A 305 7.32 0.32 -17.90
CA ASN A 305 8.40 1.29 -18.03
C ASN A 305 9.27 0.94 -19.22
N ILE A 306 9.65 1.96 -19.98
CA ILE A 306 10.69 1.88 -21.00
C ILE A 306 11.77 2.89 -20.62
N ARG A 307 13.02 2.41 -20.57
CA ARG A 307 14.20 3.20 -20.24
C ARG A 307 15.27 3.05 -21.31
N THR A 308 16.00 4.12 -21.57
CA THR A 308 17.20 4.10 -22.40
C THR A 308 18.37 4.77 -21.70
N TYR A 309 19.59 4.28 -21.96
CA TYR A 309 20.82 4.99 -21.69
C TYR A 309 21.58 5.25 -22.99
N LEU A 310 22.12 6.45 -23.13
CA LEU A 310 22.96 6.87 -24.24
C LEU A 310 24.34 7.25 -23.70
N THR A 311 25.39 6.62 -24.23
CA THR A 311 26.77 6.83 -23.79
C THR A 311 27.57 7.36 -24.97
N PRO A 312 27.82 8.68 -25.04
CA PRO A 312 28.64 9.26 -26.10
C PRO A 312 30.10 8.80 -25.97
N GLY A 313 30.67 8.36 -27.09
CA GLY A 313 32.10 8.13 -27.26
C GLY A 313 32.68 9.02 -28.35
N ASN A 314 33.98 8.88 -28.65
CA ASN A 314 34.69 9.77 -29.57
C ASN A 314 34.17 9.74 -31.01
N LYS A 315 33.65 8.61 -31.48
CA LYS A 315 33.16 8.42 -32.86
C LYS A 315 31.74 7.85 -32.96
N ASN A 316 31.20 7.33 -31.86
CA ASN A 316 29.97 6.55 -31.82
C ASN A 316 29.19 6.85 -30.53
N ILE A 317 27.89 6.54 -30.54
CA ILE A 317 27.04 6.57 -29.33
C ILE A 317 26.59 5.13 -29.05
N SER A 318 26.99 4.62 -27.87
CA SER A 318 26.48 3.35 -27.34
C SER A 318 25.11 3.60 -26.71
N HIS A 319 24.21 2.63 -26.82
CA HIS A 319 22.86 2.76 -26.31
C HIS A 319 22.33 1.45 -25.75
N SER A 320 21.47 1.56 -24.75
CA SER A 320 20.70 0.45 -24.21
C SER A 320 19.23 0.82 -24.11
N TYR A 321 18.37 -0.20 -24.19
CA TYR A 321 16.93 -0.09 -24.07
C TYR A 321 16.44 -1.20 -23.16
N THR A 322 15.56 -0.87 -22.23
CA THR A 322 15.04 -1.80 -21.24
C THR A 322 13.56 -1.56 -21.06
N GLY A 323 12.76 -2.60 -21.29
CA GLY A 323 11.35 -2.67 -20.95
C GLY A 323 11.16 -3.40 -19.63
N THR A 324 10.36 -2.84 -18.73
CA THR A 324 10.00 -3.46 -17.45
C THR A 324 8.49 -3.46 -17.29
N VAL A 325 7.94 -4.58 -16.83
CA VAL A 325 6.55 -4.69 -16.38
C VAL A 325 6.55 -5.13 -14.94
N ARG A 326 5.84 -4.42 -14.07
CA ARG A 326 5.57 -4.84 -12.70
C ARG A 326 4.08 -5.07 -12.50
N TYR A 327 3.72 -6.15 -11.83
CA TYR A 327 2.36 -6.46 -11.38
C TYR A 327 2.31 -6.43 -9.85
N TYR A 328 1.60 -5.43 -9.29
CA TYR A 328 1.43 -5.25 -7.86
C TYR A 328 0.29 -6.11 -7.33
N THR A 329 0.55 -6.81 -6.23
CA THR A 329 -0.39 -7.78 -5.66
C THR A 329 -1.11 -7.24 -4.43
N LYS A 330 -0.37 -6.59 -3.51
CA LYS A 330 -0.89 -6.16 -2.20
C LYS A 330 -0.54 -4.72 -1.85
N SER A 331 0.71 -4.33 -2.07
CA SER A 331 1.24 -2.99 -1.76
C SER A 331 2.22 -2.55 -2.84
N ALA A 332 2.75 -1.33 -2.71
CA ALA A 332 3.84 -0.85 -3.56
C ALA A 332 5.13 -1.68 -3.42
N GLN A 333 5.25 -2.49 -2.35
CA GLN A 333 6.40 -3.36 -2.10
C GLN A 333 6.17 -4.82 -2.51
N ASP A 334 4.94 -5.19 -2.87
CA ASP A 334 4.58 -6.57 -3.20
C ASP A 334 4.28 -6.70 -4.70
N TYR A 335 5.25 -7.19 -5.48
CA TYR A 335 5.09 -7.27 -6.93
C TYR A 335 5.90 -8.39 -7.58
N PHE A 336 5.42 -8.82 -8.73
CA PHE A 336 6.22 -9.55 -9.72
C PHE A 336 6.72 -8.55 -10.76
N ALA A 337 8.00 -8.61 -11.12
CA ALA A 337 8.57 -7.85 -12.22
C ALA A 337 9.06 -8.79 -13.31
N PHE A 338 8.92 -8.35 -14.55
CA PHE A 338 9.55 -8.95 -15.72
C PHE A 338 10.30 -7.84 -16.46
N GLN A 339 11.51 -8.16 -16.89
CA GLN A 339 12.39 -7.22 -17.58
C GLN A 339 12.96 -7.85 -18.83
N ILE A 340 13.04 -7.08 -19.91
CA ILE A 340 13.67 -7.45 -21.16
C ILE A 340 14.42 -6.25 -21.71
N GLY A 341 15.56 -6.45 -22.36
CA GLY A 341 16.31 -5.33 -22.91
C GLY A 341 17.44 -5.71 -23.83
N THR A 342 18.09 -4.68 -24.36
CA THR A 342 19.31 -4.78 -25.16
C THR A 342 20.30 -3.69 -24.80
N GLY A 343 21.58 -3.97 -24.99
CA GLY A 343 22.69 -3.11 -24.58
C GLY A 343 22.93 -3.17 -23.07
N ILE A 344 23.93 -2.43 -22.61
CA ILE A 344 24.40 -2.43 -21.22
C ILE A 344 23.97 -1.12 -20.53
N SER A 345 23.34 -1.20 -19.35
CA SER A 345 23.02 -0.03 -18.52
C SER A 345 24.18 0.34 -17.57
N PRO A 346 24.22 1.54 -16.97
CA PRO A 346 25.23 1.90 -15.97
C PRO A 346 25.21 0.98 -14.75
N GLU A 347 24.05 0.46 -14.37
CA GLU A 347 23.95 -0.52 -13.28
C GLU A 347 24.63 -1.85 -13.65
N GLU A 348 24.66 -2.17 -14.94
CA GLU A 348 25.23 -3.37 -15.57
C GLU A 348 26.66 -3.18 -16.07
N SER A 349 27.21 -1.96 -16.03
CA SER A 349 28.57 -1.60 -16.47
C SER A 349 29.71 -2.25 -15.67
N ARG A 350 29.39 -3.31 -14.93
CA ARG A 350 30.27 -4.13 -14.12
C ARG A 350 31.23 -4.99 -14.98
N ASN A 351 30.92 -5.21 -16.26
CA ASN A 351 31.54 -6.28 -17.06
C ASN A 351 32.43 -5.82 -18.23
N ASN A 352 32.39 -4.54 -18.62
CA ASN A 352 33.15 -4.03 -19.77
C ASN A 352 34.26 -3.07 -19.34
N LEU A 353 35.07 -3.49 -18.38
CA LEU A 353 36.26 -2.76 -17.94
C LEU A 353 37.49 -3.01 -18.81
N LEU A 354 37.32 -3.79 -19.88
CA LEU A 354 38.40 -4.17 -20.76
C LEU A 354 38.11 -3.65 -22.16
N GLU A 355 38.87 -2.61 -22.49
CA GLU A 355 39.33 -2.21 -23.82
C GLU A 355 38.62 -1.07 -24.58
N ASN A 356 39.52 -0.34 -25.23
CA ASN A 356 39.38 0.89 -25.99
C ASN A 356 38.74 0.61 -27.37
N GLU A 357 37.67 -0.20 -27.39
CA GLU A 357 37.12 -0.73 -28.62
C GLU A 357 36.02 0.18 -29.18
N THR A 358 36.18 0.57 -30.44
CA THR A 358 35.19 1.28 -31.27
C THR A 358 33.94 0.45 -31.60
N PHE A 359 33.78 -0.73 -30.98
CA PHE A 359 32.84 -1.78 -31.36
C PHE A 359 31.56 -1.76 -30.50
N LYS A 360 30.40 -1.89 -31.15
CA LYS A 360 29.08 -1.94 -30.49
C LYS A 360 28.77 -3.37 -30.05
N LEU A 361 29.18 -3.72 -28.83
CA LEU A 361 28.86 -5.02 -28.23
C LEU A 361 27.35 -5.21 -28.10
N LYS A 362 26.82 -6.28 -28.71
CA LYS A 362 25.39 -6.62 -28.67
C LYS A 362 25.09 -7.44 -27.42
N THR A 363 24.26 -6.90 -26.55
CA THR A 363 23.74 -7.62 -25.38
C THR A 363 22.23 -7.76 -25.48
N PHE A 364 21.70 -8.92 -25.15
CA PHE A 364 20.29 -9.17 -24.88
C PHE A 364 20.14 -9.60 -23.42
N LYS A 365 19.09 -9.14 -22.74
CA LYS A 365 18.80 -9.51 -21.37
C LYS A 365 17.33 -9.80 -21.14
N ILE A 366 17.04 -10.75 -20.26
CA ILE A 366 15.69 -11.12 -19.83
C ILE A 366 15.74 -11.63 -18.40
N GLY A 367 14.78 -11.22 -17.58
CA GLY A 367 14.78 -11.58 -16.17
C GLY A 367 13.44 -11.34 -15.49
N GLY A 368 13.36 -11.83 -14.26
CA GLY A 368 12.21 -11.70 -13.41
C GLY A 368 12.60 -11.37 -11.98
N GLU A 369 11.70 -10.71 -11.27
CA GLU A 369 11.88 -10.37 -9.85
C GLU A 369 10.58 -10.64 -9.10
N TYR A 370 10.69 -11.13 -7.88
CA TYR A 370 9.56 -11.23 -6.96
C TYR A 370 9.90 -10.54 -5.66
N ASN A 371 9.09 -9.55 -5.30
CA ASN A 371 9.15 -8.84 -4.03
C ASN A 371 7.90 -9.17 -3.22
N PHE A 372 8.10 -9.47 -1.94
CA PHE A 372 7.00 -9.70 -1.02
C PHE A 372 7.31 -9.16 0.38
N SER A 373 6.26 -8.70 1.06
CA SER A 373 6.30 -8.09 2.37
C SER A 373 5.58 -8.95 3.41
N MET A 374 6.22 -9.12 4.56
CA MET A 374 5.64 -9.72 5.75
C MET A 374 5.90 -8.82 6.95
N LYS A 375 4.85 -8.11 7.39
CA LYS A 375 4.93 -7.08 8.43
C LYS A 375 5.94 -5.99 8.02
N ARG A 376 7.02 -5.84 8.80
CA ARG A 376 8.11 -4.88 8.55
C ARG A 376 9.30 -5.47 7.79
N ASN A 377 9.16 -6.70 7.30
CA ASN A 377 10.20 -7.40 6.55
C ASN A 377 9.80 -7.46 5.09
N LEU A 378 10.74 -7.15 4.22
CA LEU A 378 10.59 -7.18 2.77
C LEU A 378 11.67 -8.09 2.24
N PHE A 379 11.29 -8.96 1.31
CA PHE A 379 12.16 -9.92 0.69
C PHE A 379 12.10 -9.73 -0.81
N SER A 380 13.25 -9.83 -1.48
CA SER A 380 13.33 -9.81 -2.93
C SER A 380 14.19 -10.97 -3.43
N ILE A 381 13.72 -11.57 -4.52
CA ILE A 381 14.48 -12.55 -5.30
C ILE A 381 14.38 -12.14 -6.77
N GLY A 382 15.53 -11.99 -7.41
CA GLY A 382 15.63 -11.60 -8.81
C GLY A 382 16.55 -12.54 -9.57
N THR A 383 16.22 -12.80 -10.83
CA THR A 383 17.10 -13.51 -11.76
C THR A 383 17.20 -12.73 -13.07
N MET A 384 18.37 -12.72 -13.67
CA MET A 384 18.61 -12.12 -14.98
C MET A 384 19.51 -13.01 -15.80
N TYR A 385 19.14 -13.23 -17.06
CA TYR A 385 19.98 -13.88 -18.05
C TYR A 385 20.45 -12.83 -19.06
N TYR A 386 21.74 -12.90 -19.39
CA TYR A 386 22.35 -12.10 -20.42
C TYR A 386 22.95 -13.00 -21.49
N ASN A 387 22.70 -12.67 -22.75
CA ASN A 387 23.52 -13.13 -23.88
C ASN A 387 24.30 -11.92 -24.39
N GLN A 388 25.60 -11.90 -24.12
CA GLN A 388 26.45 -10.75 -24.37
C GLN A 388 27.58 -11.09 -25.33
N GLU A 389 27.77 -10.23 -26.32
CA GLU A 389 29.01 -10.15 -27.05
C GLU A 389 30.04 -9.43 -26.18
N TYR A 390 31.12 -10.11 -25.81
CA TYR A 390 32.16 -9.56 -24.91
C TYR A 390 33.50 -9.34 -25.62
N ARG A 391 33.66 -9.91 -26.82
CA ARG A 391 34.71 -9.60 -27.80
C ARG A 391 34.08 -9.62 -29.21
N PRO A 392 34.69 -8.99 -30.22
CA PRO A 392 34.15 -8.98 -31.57
C PRO A 392 33.83 -10.40 -32.07
N ASN A 393 32.55 -10.67 -32.36
CA ASN A 393 32.02 -11.97 -32.78
C ASN A 393 32.09 -13.11 -31.76
N GLU A 394 32.44 -12.84 -30.49
CA GLU A 394 32.40 -13.84 -29.42
C GLU A 394 31.26 -13.55 -28.44
N LYS A 395 30.39 -14.55 -28.24
CA LYS A 395 29.25 -14.47 -27.33
C LYS A 395 29.38 -15.42 -26.15
N GLY A 396 28.98 -14.91 -24.99
CA GLY A 396 28.88 -15.63 -23.73
C GLY A 396 27.52 -15.39 -23.06
N ASN A 397 27.23 -16.26 -22.12
CA ASN A 397 26.05 -16.22 -21.29
C ASN A 397 26.45 -15.85 -19.87
N GLN A 398 25.63 -15.02 -19.25
CA GLN A 398 25.75 -14.68 -17.83
C GLN A 398 24.41 -14.88 -17.14
N PHE A 399 24.47 -15.41 -15.93
CA PHE A 399 23.31 -15.65 -15.07
C PHE A 399 23.50 -14.92 -13.76
N ASP A 400 22.59 -13.99 -13.48
CA ASP A 400 22.58 -13.24 -12.24
C ASP A 400 21.46 -13.73 -11.32
N ILE A 401 21.77 -13.85 -10.04
CA ILE A 401 20.81 -14.06 -8.95
C ILE A 401 20.99 -12.94 -7.94
N THR A 402 19.90 -12.24 -7.63
CA THR A 402 19.85 -11.21 -6.60
C THR A 402 18.93 -11.63 -5.48
N LEU A 403 19.44 -11.58 -4.25
CA LEU A 403 18.67 -11.79 -3.03
C LEU A 403 18.68 -10.51 -2.21
N GLY A 404 17.52 -10.08 -1.73
CA GLY A 404 17.40 -8.90 -0.89
C GLY A 404 16.54 -9.15 0.34
N TYR A 405 16.96 -8.53 1.44
CA TYR A 405 16.19 -8.43 2.66
C TYR A 405 16.18 -6.98 3.14
N THR A 406 15.01 -6.44 3.45
CA THR A 406 14.89 -5.10 4.03
C THR A 406 14.00 -5.15 5.25
N ARG A 407 14.46 -4.55 6.35
CA ARG A 407 13.68 -4.34 7.56
C ARG A 407 13.38 -2.87 7.75
N THR A 408 12.11 -2.51 7.81
CA THR A 408 11.65 -1.15 8.09
C THR A 408 11.38 -0.93 9.57
N PHE A 409 11.57 0.29 10.09
CA PHE A 409 11.26 0.61 11.48
C PHE A 409 11.07 2.09 11.82
#